data_AF-A0A6N8FTB3-F1
#
_entry.id   AF-A0A6N8FTB3-F1
#
_cell.length_a   1.000
_cell.length_b   1.000
_cell.length_c   1.000
_cell.angle_alpha   90.00
_cell.angle_beta   90.00
_cell.angle_gamma   90.00
#
_symmetry.space_group_name_H-M   'P 1'
#
loop_
_entity.id
_entity.type
_entity.pdbx_description
1 polymer ?
#
loop_
_entity_poly.entity_id
_entity_poly.type
_entity_poly.pdbx_seq_one_letter_code
_entity_poly.pdbx_strand_id
1 'polypeptide(L)' 'MTLLELQKQALQLPISDRWRLVQLLLASIQQETSTSPSSTEKPLADLDPWTQSLISVITLDTENATESYVDYLEEKYR' A
#
# COMPACT_ATOMS: atom_id res chain seq x y z
N MET A 1 25.91 16.63 12.09
CA MET A 1 24.94 15.73 12.76
C MET A 1 24.83 14.46 11.96
N THR A 2 25.56 13.44 12.40
CA THR A 2 25.52 12.08 11.87
C THR A 2 24.49 11.27 12.63
N LEU A 3 24.02 10.16 12.03
CA LEU A 3 23.10 9.24 12.69
C LEU A 3 23.64 8.74 14.05
N LEU A 4 24.95 8.49 14.11
CA LEU A 4 25.63 8.06 15.33
C LEU A 4 25.60 9.12 16.43
N GLU A 5 25.80 10.39 16.08
CA GLU A 5 25.70 11.51 17.03
C GLU A 5 24.28 11.64 17.58
N LEU A 6 23.27 11.53 16.70
CA LEU A 6 21.87 11.58 17.09
C LEU A 6 21.49 10.44 18.02
N GLN A 7 21.93 9.21 17.75
CA GLN A 7 21.70 8.05 18.62
C GLN A 7 22.33 8.26 20.01
N LYS A 8 23.56 8.76 20.06
CA LYS A 8 24.23 9.07 21.32
C LYS A 8 23.46 10.11 22.14
N GLN A 9 22.92 11.14 21.49
CA GLN A 9 22.12 12.17 22.16
C GLN A 9 20.76 11.63 22.63
N ALA A 10 20.09 10.82 21.81
CA ALA A 10 18.81 10.21 22.18
C ALA A 10 18.94 9.27 23.39
N LEU A 11 20.08 8.58 23.54
CA LEU A 11 20.34 7.69 24.68
C LEU A 11 20.53 8.44 26.01
N GLN A 12 20.89 9.73 25.98
CA GLN A 12 21.03 10.56 27.19
C GLN A 12 19.68 11.06 27.72
N LEU A 13 18.60 10.88 26.97
CA LEU A 13 17.27 11.33 27.37
C LEU A 13 16.63 10.37 28.40
N PRO A 14 15.80 10.90 29.31
CA PRO A 14 14.92 10.08 30.13
C PRO A 14 14.11 9.09 29.28
N ILE A 15 13.81 7.92 29.84
CA ILE A 15 13.06 6.88 29.14
C ILE A 15 11.70 7.38 28.61
N SER A 16 11.04 8.29 29.34
CA SER A 16 9.78 8.93 28.92
C SER A 16 9.93 9.72 27.62
N ASP A 17 11.02 10.47 27.49
CA ASP A 17 11.25 11.33 26.33
C ASP A 17 11.66 10.52 25.11
N ARG A 18 12.44 9.45 25.32
CA ARG A 18 12.73 8.47 24.26
C ARG A 18 11.45 7.83 23.72
N TRP A 19 10.53 7.43 24.59
CA TRP A 19 9.24 6.88 24.15
C TRP A 19 8.39 7.90 23.39
N ARG A 20 8.39 9.18 23.80
CA ARG A 20 7.70 10.25 23.05
C ARG A 20 8.26 10.42 21.64
N LEU A 21 9.59 10.34 21.46
CA LEU A 21 10.21 10.40 20.15
C LEU A 21 9.79 9.22 19.25
N VAL A 22 9.71 8.00 19.81
CA VAL A 22 9.21 6.82 19.10
C VAL A 22 7.75 7.02 18.68
N GLN A 23 6.91 7.53 19.57
CA GLN A 23 5.50 7.82 19.25
C GLN A 23 5.36 8.87 18.14
N LEU A 24 6.15 9.94 18.19
CA LEU A 24 6.14 10.99 17.18
C LEU A 24 6.59 10.46 15.81
N LEU A 25 7.65 9.63 15.80
CA LEU A 25 8.16 9.00 14.59
C LEU A 25 7.12 8.06 13.97
N LEU A 26 6.48 7.21 14.78
CA LEU A 26 5.42 6.32 14.32
C LEU A 26 4.23 7.09 13.76
N ALA A 27 3.85 8.22 14.39
CA ALA A 27 2.78 9.08 13.89
C ALA A 27 3.13 9.74 12.55
N SER A 28 4.38 10.18 12.35
CA SER A 28 4.87 10.73 11.07
C SER A 28 4.82 9.66 9.98
N ILE A 29 5.37 8.47 10.26
CA ILE A 29 5.33 7.34 9.33
C ILE A 29 3.88 7.00 9.00
N GLN A 30 3.00 6.94 9.99
CA GLN A 30 1.58 6.68 9.76
C GLN A 30 0.95 7.77 8.89
N GLN A 31 1.23 9.05 9.10
CA GLN A 31 0.71 10.13 8.26
C GLN A 31 1.19 10.02 6.81
N GLU A 32 2.48 9.72 6.62
CA GLU A 32 3.09 9.55 5.30
C GLU A 32 2.57 8.30 4.58
N THR A 33 2.30 7.22 5.32
CA THR A 33 1.87 5.92 4.79
C THR A 33 0.36 5.72 4.73
N SER A 34 -0.42 6.46 5.53
CA SER A 34 -1.89 6.45 5.47
C SER A 34 -2.42 7.15 4.22
N THR A 35 -1.54 7.74 3.43
CA THR A 35 -1.88 8.23 2.09
C THR A 35 -1.64 7.12 1.08
N SER A 36 -2.65 6.30 0.80
CA SER A 36 -2.72 5.54 -0.47
C SER A 36 -4.16 5.16 -0.83
N PRO A 37 -4.59 5.22 -2.10
CA PRO A 37 -3.83 5.62 -3.28
C PRO A 37 -4.22 7.01 -3.79
N SER A 38 -3.33 7.59 -4.58
CA SER A 38 -3.71 8.54 -5.63
C SER A 38 -4.92 7.98 -6.37
N SER A 39 -6.10 8.55 -6.10
CA SER A 39 -7.27 8.50 -6.97
C SER A 39 -6.91 9.17 -8.29
N THR A 40 -6.14 8.49 -9.11
CA THR A 40 -6.30 8.62 -10.55
C THR A 40 -7.52 7.78 -10.86
N GLU A 41 -8.69 8.38 -10.68
CA GLU A 41 -10.01 7.77 -10.88
C GLU A 41 -10.17 7.40 -12.36
N LYS A 42 -9.56 6.28 -12.77
CA LYS A 42 -10.25 5.42 -13.71
C LYS A 42 -11.23 4.62 -12.86
N PRO A 43 -12.54 4.63 -13.20
CA PRO A 43 -13.48 3.74 -12.56
C PRO A 43 -12.86 2.33 -12.55
N LEU A 44 -12.76 1.71 -11.40
CA LEU A 44 -12.38 0.29 -11.31
C LEU A 44 -13.33 -0.61 -12.12
N ALA A 45 -14.49 -0.07 -12.51
CA ALA A 45 -15.43 -0.63 -13.47
C ALA A 45 -14.89 -0.79 -14.90
N ASP A 46 -13.85 -0.03 -15.29
CA ASP A 46 -13.23 -0.10 -16.62
C ASP A 46 -12.14 -1.18 -16.72
N LEU A 47 -11.85 -1.90 -15.62
CA LEU A 47 -10.90 -3.01 -15.61
C LEU A 47 -11.56 -4.30 -16.08
N ASP A 48 -10.78 -5.23 -16.62
CA ASP A 48 -11.28 -6.55 -16.96
C ASP A 48 -11.81 -7.32 -15.74
N PRO A 49 -12.85 -8.17 -15.90
CA PRO A 49 -13.46 -8.91 -14.79
C PRO A 49 -12.46 -9.76 -14.00
N TRP A 50 -11.47 -10.38 -14.65
CA TRP A 50 -10.38 -11.11 -13.95
C TRP A 50 -9.57 -10.19 -13.03
N THR A 51 -9.30 -8.95 -13.46
CA THR A 51 -8.54 -7.97 -12.67
C THR A 51 -9.39 -7.48 -11.50
N GLN A 52 -10.68 -7.20 -11.73
CA GLN A 52 -11.62 -6.82 -10.68
C GLN A 52 -11.75 -7.92 -9.61
N SER A 53 -11.75 -9.19 -10.03
CA SER A 53 -11.76 -10.34 -9.11
C SER A 53 -10.46 -10.43 -8.30
N LEU A 54 -9.29 -10.25 -8.94
CA LEU A 54 -7.98 -10.28 -8.28
C LEU A 54 -7.84 -9.22 -7.17
N ILE A 55 -8.38 -8.02 -7.38
CA ILE A 55 -8.37 -6.92 -6.40
C ILE A 55 -9.60 -6.94 -5.47
N SER A 56 -10.39 -8.03 -5.50
CA SER A 56 -11.57 -8.24 -4.65
C SER A 56 -12.68 -7.18 -4.79
N VAL A 57 -12.82 -6.57 -5.98
CA VAL A 57 -13.93 -5.66 -6.32
C VAL A 57 -15.20 -6.44 -6.67
N ILE A 58 -15.06 -7.61 -7.31
CA ILE A 58 -16.15 -8.54 -7.59
C ILE A 58 -15.80 -9.95 -7.11
N THR A 59 -16.81 -10.80 -6.93
CA THR A 59 -16.61 -12.23 -6.70
C THR A 59 -16.86 -12.98 -8.00
N LEU A 60 -15.82 -13.61 -8.52
CA LEU A 60 -15.87 -14.48 -9.69
C LEU A 60 -15.41 -15.86 -9.24
N ASP A 61 -16.10 -16.92 -9.65
CA ASP A 61 -15.60 -18.28 -9.45
C ASP A 61 -14.33 -18.51 -10.28
N THR A 62 -13.59 -19.54 -9.89
CA THR A 62 -12.27 -19.83 -10.46
C THR A 62 -12.31 -20.12 -11.96
N GLU A 63 -13.40 -20.72 -12.46
CA GLU A 63 -13.58 -21.04 -13.88
C GLU A 63 -13.82 -19.75 -14.68
N ASN A 64 -14.79 -18.95 -14.26
CA ASN A 64 -15.10 -17.65 -14.88
C ASN A 64 -13.93 -16.65 -14.81
N ALA A 65 -13.12 -16.69 -13.75
CA ALA A 65 -11.91 -15.85 -13.66
C ALA A 65 -10.81 -16.28 -14.63
N THR A 66 -10.70 -17.58 -14.89
CA THR A 66 -9.72 -18.13 -15.83
C THR A 66 -10.13 -17.80 -17.26
N GLU A 67 -11.40 -17.97 -17.61
CA GLU A 67 -11.94 -17.61 -18.93
C GLU A 67 -11.78 -16.11 -19.19
N SER A 68 -12.17 -15.25 -18.24
CA SER A 68 -12.01 -13.80 -18.38
C SER A 68 -10.53 -13.38 -18.53
N TYR A 69 -9.59 -14.11 -17.93
CA TYR A 69 -8.15 -13.84 -18.10
C TYR A 69 -7.65 -14.27 -19.48
N VAL A 70 -8.13 -15.41 -20.00
CA VAL A 70 -7.79 -15.89 -21.35
C VAL A 70 -8.29 -14.91 -22.41
N ASP A 71 -9.55 -14.47 -22.31
CA ASP A 71 -10.13 -13.48 -23.24
C ASP A 71 -9.32 -12.17 -23.27
N TYR A 72 -8.91 -11.68 -22.10
CA TYR A 72 -8.04 -10.51 -22.00
C TYR A 72 -6.69 -10.70 -22.72
N LEU A 73 -6.06 -11.88 -22.55
CA LEU A 73 -4.79 -12.17 -23.20
C LEU A 73 -4.96 -12.24 -24.73
N GLU A 74 -6.05 -12.82 -25.21
CA GLU A 74 -6.34 -12.85 -26.64
C GLU A 74 -6.54 -11.45 -27.22
N GLU A 75 -7.30 -10.58 -26.55
CA GLU A 75 -7.50 -9.19 -27.00
C GLU A 75 -6.20 -8.38 -26.98
N LYS A 76 -5.40 -8.54 -25.92
CA LYS A 76 -4.17 -7.76 -25.73
C LYS A 76 -3.06 -8.11 -26.73
N TYR A 77 -3.00 -9.36 -27.16
CA TYR A 77 -1.92 -9.89 -27.99
C TYR A 77 -2.34 -10.28 -29.41
N ARG A 78 -3.57 -9.97 -29.82
CA ARG A 78 -4.02 -10.03 -31.21
C ARG A 78 -3.40 -8.90 -32.04
#